data_AF-A0A2N9E483-F1
#
_entry.id   AF-A0A2N9E483-F1
#
_cell.length_a   1.000
_cell.length_b   1.000
_cell.length_c   1.000
_cell.angle_alpha   90.00
_cell.angle_beta   90.00
_cell.angle_gamma   90.00
#
_symmetry.space_group_name_H-M   'P 1'
#
loop_
_entity.id
_entity.type
_entity.pdbx_description
1 polymer ?
#
loop_
_entity_poly.entity_id
_entity_poly.type
_entity_poly.pdbx_seq_one_letter_code
_entity_poly.pdbx_strand_id
1 'polypeptide(L)'
;MNLDYTERGQWLRAAILGANDGLLSTASLMMGVGAVQKDVKTMILSGVAGLAAGACSMAIGELVSVYSLYDIEMAQMKRKVTTENMGAEELDAEKEKLPNPWHAAGASALSFAVRAFVPLLGVI
;
A
#
# COMPACT_ATOMS: atom_id res chain seq x y z
N MET A 1 27.02 4.56 6.87
CA MET A 1 25.93 3.74 7.44
C MET A 1 24.69 4.63 7.56
N ASN A 2 24.16 5.11 6.43
CA ASN A 2 22.92 5.89 6.41
C ASN A 2 21.77 4.90 6.47
N LEU A 3 21.35 4.57 7.69
CA LEU A 3 20.24 3.66 7.95
C LEU A 3 18.97 4.18 7.25
N ASP A 4 18.28 3.30 6.53
CA ASP A 4 17.01 3.47 5.83
C ASP A 4 15.83 3.91 6.73
N TYR A 5 15.86 5.13 7.26
CA TYR A 5 14.72 5.69 7.99
C TYR A 5 13.56 6.04 7.05
N THR A 6 13.87 6.48 5.82
CA THR A 6 12.87 6.80 4.80
C THR A 6 12.14 5.55 4.30
N GLU A 7 12.88 4.48 3.99
CA GLU A 7 12.29 3.22 3.51
C GLU A 7 11.41 2.56 4.59
N ARG A 8 11.89 2.53 5.84
CA ARG A 8 11.10 2.04 6.98
C ARG A 8 9.84 2.86 7.22
N GLY A 9 9.89 4.18 7.05
CA GLY A 9 8.73 5.06 7.18
C GLY A 9 7.69 4.85 6.07
N GLN A 10 8.14 4.67 4.82
CA GLN A 10 7.26 4.41 3.68
C GLN A 10 6.57 3.04 3.80
N TRP A 11 7.32 2.01 4.17
CA TRP A 11 6.79 0.67 4.42
C TRP A 11 5.81 0.64 5.60
N LEU A 12 6.13 1.33 6.70
CA LEU A 12 5.25 1.41 7.87
C LEU A 12 3.96 2.16 7.57
N ARG A 13 4.03 3.28 6.81
CA ARG A 13 2.83 4.00 6.35
C ARG A 13 1.94 3.07 5.52
N ALA A 14 2.51 2.43 4.51
CA ALA A 14 1.81 1.50 3.63
C ALA A 14 1.17 0.35 4.43
N ALA A 15 1.88 -0.21 5.41
CA ALA A 15 1.37 -1.26 6.29
C ALA A 15 0.21 -0.79 7.17
N ILE A 16 0.28 0.39 7.79
CA ILE A 16 -0.81 0.93 8.63
C ILE A 16 -2.05 1.24 7.80
N LEU A 17 -1.87 1.87 6.62
CA LEU A 17 -2.96 2.19 5.70
C LEU A 17 -3.65 0.91 5.20
N GLY A 18 -2.87 -0.08 4.74
CA GLY A 18 -3.41 -1.36 4.28
C GLY A 18 -4.18 -2.10 5.37
N ALA A 19 -3.66 -2.08 6.61
CA ALA A 19 -4.32 -2.71 7.73
C ALA A 19 -5.63 -1.99 8.11
N ASN A 20 -5.65 -0.65 8.11
CA ASN A 20 -6.86 0.13 8.39
C ASN A 20 -7.96 -0.12 7.35
N ASP A 21 -7.60 -0.03 6.08
CA ASP A 21 -8.54 -0.26 4.98
C ASP A 21 -9.01 -1.71 4.94
N GLY A 22 -8.13 -2.68 5.24
CA GLY A 22 -8.47 -4.10 5.31
C GLY A 22 -9.55 -4.40 6.32
N LEU A 23 -9.42 -3.88 7.55
CA LEU A 23 -10.41 -4.07 8.61
C LEU A 23 -11.73 -3.37 8.27
N LEU A 24 -11.67 -2.08 7.93
CA LEU A 24 -12.86 -1.27 7.73
C LEU A 24 -13.65 -1.72 6.49
N SER A 25 -12.96 -2.03 5.39
CA SER A 25 -13.59 -2.43 4.14
C SER A 25 -14.24 -3.80 4.25
N THR A 26 -13.55 -4.80 4.82
CA THR A 26 -14.16 -6.13 5.00
C THR A 26 -15.28 -6.13 6.04
N ALA A 27 -15.15 -5.41 7.16
CA ALA A 27 -16.21 -5.31 8.16
C ALA A 27 -17.47 -4.60 7.62
N SER A 28 -17.30 -3.47 6.93
CA SER A 28 -18.43 -2.73 6.35
C SER A 28 -19.10 -3.50 5.21
N LEU A 29 -18.33 -4.20 4.37
CA LEU A 29 -18.87 -5.07 3.32
C LEU A 29 -19.69 -6.22 3.93
N MET A 30 -19.12 -6.95 4.90
CA MET A 30 -19.82 -8.07 5.55
C MET A 30 -21.07 -7.60 6.29
N MET A 31 -21.02 -6.45 6.98
CA MET A 31 -22.18 -5.86 7.63
C MET A 31 -23.25 -5.43 6.61
N GLY A 32 -22.85 -4.85 5.48
CA GLY A 32 -23.74 -4.46 4.40
C GLY A 32 -24.43 -5.66 3.73
N VAL A 33 -23.68 -6.72 3.43
CA VAL A 33 -24.25 -7.97 2.88
C VAL A 33 -25.14 -8.65 3.91
N GLY A 34 -24.74 -8.70 5.18
CA GLY A 34 -25.52 -9.27 6.29
C GLY A 34 -26.83 -8.54 6.61
N ALA A 35 -26.91 -7.23 6.29
CA ALA A 35 -28.15 -6.47 6.43
C ALA A 35 -29.22 -6.88 5.40
N VAL A 36 -28.80 -7.39 4.24
CA VAL A 36 -29.70 -7.80 3.14
C VAL A 36 -29.94 -9.31 3.13
N GLN A 37 -28.90 -10.11 3.36
CA GLN A 37 -28.93 -11.56 3.34
C GLN A 37 -28.71 -12.11 4.75
N LYS A 38 -29.64 -12.93 5.24
CA LYS A 38 -29.51 -13.60 6.57
C LYS A 38 -28.63 -14.84 6.54
N ASP A 39 -28.20 -15.27 5.35
CA ASP A 39 -27.38 -16.47 5.17
C ASP A 39 -25.89 -16.17 5.42
N VAL A 40 -25.33 -16.86 6.43
CA VAL A 40 -23.94 -16.70 6.87
C VAL A 40 -22.95 -17.11 5.78
N LYS A 41 -23.28 -18.10 4.93
CA LYS A 41 -22.38 -18.54 3.85
C LYS A 41 -22.19 -17.46 2.80
N THR A 42 -23.26 -16.75 2.47
CA THR A 42 -23.23 -15.62 1.53
C THR A 42 -22.41 -14.45 2.08
N MET A 43 -22.51 -14.19 3.39
CA MET A 43 -21.71 -13.18 4.08
C MET A 43 -20.20 -13.52 4.04
N ILE A 44 -19.82 -14.74 4.42
CA ILE A 44 -18.43 -15.21 4.39
C ILE A 44 -17.86 -15.17 2.97
N LEU A 45 -18.62 -15.64 1.97
CA LEU A 45 -18.17 -15.63 0.57
C LEU A 45 -17.90 -14.21 0.07
N SER A 46 -18.78 -13.26 0.41
CA SER A 46 -18.59 -11.84 0.07
C SER A 46 -17.37 -11.23 0.79
N GLY A 47 -17.13 -11.62 2.05
CA GLY A 47 -15.96 -11.20 2.83
C GLY A 47 -14.64 -11.69 2.21
N VAL A 48 -14.55 -12.97 1.83
CA VAL A 48 -13.35 -13.52 1.17
C VAL A 48 -13.13 -12.90 -0.20
N ALA A 49 -14.18 -12.73 -1.00
CA ALA A 49 -14.10 -12.07 -2.30
C ALA A 49 -13.64 -10.61 -2.16
N GLY A 50 -14.21 -9.87 -1.20
CA GLY A 50 -13.83 -8.49 -0.89
C GLY A 50 -12.40 -8.37 -0.36
N LEU A 51 -11.95 -9.33 0.45
CA LEU A 51 -10.57 -9.39 0.94
C LEU A 51 -9.58 -9.55 -0.22
N ALA A 52 -9.82 -10.52 -1.11
CA ALA A 52 -8.94 -10.76 -2.26
C ALA A 52 -8.92 -9.56 -3.22
N ALA A 53 -10.09 -9.01 -3.54
CA ALA A 53 -10.20 -7.83 -4.39
C ALA A 53 -9.52 -6.59 -3.75
N GLY A 54 -9.71 -6.38 -2.45
CA GLY A 54 -9.14 -5.27 -1.71
C GLY A 54 -7.62 -5.36 -1.55
N ALA A 55 -7.08 -6.56 -1.27
CA ALA A 55 -5.64 -6.77 -1.16
C ALA A 55 -4.92 -6.49 -2.50
N CYS A 56 -5.48 -6.96 -3.61
CA CYS A 56 -4.95 -6.68 -4.95
C CYS A 56 -5.03 -5.18 -5.30
N SER A 57 -6.16 -4.53 -5.01
CA SER A 57 -6.33 -3.08 -5.23
C SER A 57 -5.32 -2.26 -4.42
N MET A 58 -5.07 -2.65 -3.16
CA MET A 58 -4.14 -1.97 -2.28
C MET A 58 -2.68 -2.15 -2.74
N ALA A 59 -2.30 -3.34 -3.18
CA ALA A 59 -0.98 -3.60 -3.76
C ALA A 59 -0.72 -2.72 -4.99
N ILE A 60 -1.69 -2.65 -5.90
CA ILE A 60 -1.59 -1.84 -7.13
C ILE A 60 -1.59 -0.35 -6.80
N GLY A 61 -2.47 0.11 -5.89
CA GLY A 61 -2.54 1.50 -5.47
C GLY A 61 -1.23 2.00 -4.87
N GLU A 62 -0.58 1.17 -4.06
CA GLU A 62 0.69 1.54 -3.45
C GLU A 62 1.86 1.52 -4.44
N LEU A 63 1.86 0.57 -5.40
CA LEU A 63 2.84 0.57 -6.50
C LEU A 63 2.73 1.84 -7.34
N VAL A 64 1.52 2.21 -7.74
CA VAL A 64 1.28 3.42 -8.53
C VAL A 64 1.66 4.66 -7.72
N SER A 65 1.32 4.71 -6.43
CA SER A 65 1.66 5.84 -5.55
C SER A 65 3.17 6.05 -5.43
N VAL A 66 3.95 4.99 -5.17
CA VAL A 66 5.41 5.08 -5.07
C VAL A 66 6.03 5.43 -6.43
N TYR A 67 5.50 4.87 -7.52
CA TYR A 67 5.97 5.17 -8.87
C TYR A 67 5.72 6.63 -9.26
N SER A 68 4.56 7.21 -8.90
CA SER A 68 4.31 8.64 -9.11
C SER A 68 5.24 9.52 -8.27
N LEU A 69 5.57 9.11 -7.04
CA LEU A 69 6.51 9.85 -6.19
C LEU A 69 7.91 9.89 -6.81
N TYR A 70 8.34 8.74 -7.32
CA TYR A 70 9.60 8.56 -8.05
C TYR A 70 9.66 9.46 -9.30
N ASP A 71 8.59 9.53 -10.09
CA ASP A 71 8.53 10.37 -11.29
C ASP A 71 8.63 11.87 -10.94
N ILE A 72 7.96 12.31 -9.87
CA ILE A 72 8.05 13.68 -9.37
C ILE A 72 9.46 14.02 -8.88
N GLU A 73 10.12 13.12 -8.13
CA GLU A 73 11.51 13.30 -7.68
C GLU A 73 12.48 13.38 -8.86
N MET A 74 12.34 12.50 -9.86
CA MET A 74 13.13 12.58 -11.09
C MET A 74 12.92 13.90 -11.85
N ALA A 75 11.68 14.37 -11.94
CA ALA A 75 11.36 15.64 -12.58
C ALA A 75 11.94 16.84 -11.81
N GLN A 76 11.94 16.79 -10.48
CA GLN A 76 12.56 17.80 -9.61
C GLN A 76 14.09 17.79 -9.75
N MET A 77 14.72 16.61 -9.75
CA MET A 77 16.16 16.44 -10.00
C MET A 77 16.56 17.07 -11.33
N LYS A 78 15.85 16.76 -12.42
CA LYS A 78 16.16 17.29 -13.76
C LYS A 78 16.09 18.82 -13.81
N ARG A 79 15.17 19.43 -13.04
CA ARG A 79 15.09 20.89 -12.87
C ARG A 79 16.28 21.44 -12.08
N LYS A 80 16.63 20.82 -10.96
CA LYS A 80 17.78 21.24 -10.13
C LYS A 80 19.10 21.17 -10.90
N VAL A 81 19.32 20.12 -11.69
CA VAL A 81 20.50 19.98 -12.55
C VAL A 81 20.62 21.13 -13.54
N THR A 82 19.51 21.52 -14.16
CA THR A 82 19.49 22.60 -15.15
C THR A 82 19.64 23.98 -14.50
N THR A 83 19.07 24.19 -13.31
CA THR A 83 19.08 25.48 -12.62
C THR A 83 20.34 25.72 -11.79
N GLU A 84 20.89 24.67 -11.16
CA GLU A 84 22.00 24.77 -10.18
C GLU A 84 23.33 24.20 -10.71
N ASN A 85 23.41 23.76 -11.98
CA ASN A 85 24.58 23.08 -12.55
C ASN A 85 25.11 21.93 -11.66
N MET A 86 24.20 21.12 -11.11
CA MET A 86 24.60 19.94 -10.32
C MET A 86 25.49 19.01 -11.13
N GLY A 87 26.60 18.60 -10.53
CA GLY A 87 27.56 17.68 -11.14
C GLY A 87 26.95 16.28 -11.34
N ALA A 88 27.41 15.57 -12.38
CA ALA A 88 26.93 14.22 -12.70
C ALA A 88 27.07 13.23 -11.53
N GLU A 89 28.06 13.41 -10.64
CA GLU A 89 28.27 12.58 -9.45
C GLU A 89 27.18 12.77 -8.37
N GLU A 90 26.63 13.98 -8.23
CA GLU A 90 25.55 14.28 -7.28
C GLU A 90 24.22 13.69 -7.75
N LEU A 91 24.02 13.68 -9.07
CA LEU A 91 22.89 13.06 -9.77
C LEU A 91 22.86 11.54 -9.62
N ASP A 92 24.01 10.89 -9.77
CA ASP A 92 24.14 9.44 -9.63
C ASP A 92 23.99 9.01 -8.16
N ALA A 93 24.50 9.81 -7.21
CA ALA A 93 24.29 9.57 -5.78
C ALA A 93 22.81 9.73 -5.35
N GLU A 94 22.06 10.67 -5.95
CA GLU A 94 20.62 10.85 -5.64
C GLU A 94 19.76 9.75 -6.29
N LYS A 95 20.16 9.23 -7.47
CA LYS A 95 19.50 8.08 -8.10
C LYS A 95 19.72 6.74 -7.39
N GLU A 96 20.89 6.55 -6.77
CA GLU A 96 21.21 5.32 -6.06
C GLU A 96 20.34 5.12 -4.80
N LYS A 97 19.74 6.21 -4.30
CA LYS A 97 18.93 6.23 -3.07
C LYS A 97 17.43 5.98 -3.30
N LEU A 98 17.04 5.62 -4.53
CA LEU A 98 15.63 5.52 -4.87
C LEU A 98 14.97 4.33 -4.15
N PRO A 99 13.82 4.56 -3.49
CA PRO A 99 13.18 3.56 -2.65
C PRO A 99 12.62 2.40 -3.46
N ASN A 100 12.70 1.18 -2.92
CA ASN A 100 12.27 -0.04 -3.60
C ASN A 100 10.72 -0.20 -3.55
N PRO A 101 9.99 -0.02 -4.67
CA PRO A 101 8.53 0.08 -4.67
C PRO A 101 7.81 -1.21 -4.29
N TRP A 102 8.43 -2.35 -4.59
CA TRP A 102 7.82 -3.65 -4.40
C TRP A 102 7.69 -4.04 -2.92
N HIS A 103 8.61 -3.56 -2.07
CA HIS A 103 8.58 -3.84 -0.63
C HIS A 103 7.44 -3.10 0.07
N ALA A 104 7.18 -1.83 -0.28
CA ALA A 104 6.08 -1.05 0.28
C ALA A 104 4.71 -1.61 -0.13
N ALA A 105 4.56 -2.00 -1.39
CA ALA A 105 3.33 -2.60 -1.90
C ALA A 105 3.05 -3.99 -1.33
N GLY A 106 4.08 -4.84 -1.21
CA GLY A 106 3.95 -6.15 -0.56
C GLY A 106 3.52 -6.04 0.91
N ALA A 107 3.97 -5.00 1.60
CA ALA A 107 3.62 -4.72 2.99
C ALA A 107 2.15 -4.38 3.21
N SER A 108 1.63 -3.45 2.40
CA SER A 108 0.24 -3.00 2.54
C SER A 108 -0.71 -4.13 2.18
N ALA A 109 -0.39 -4.92 1.16
CA ALA A 109 -1.17 -6.09 0.77
C ALA A 109 -1.18 -7.17 1.86
N LEU A 110 -0.02 -7.45 2.48
CA LEU A 110 0.09 -8.43 3.56
C LEU A 110 -0.64 -7.95 4.82
N SER A 111 -0.46 -6.69 5.22
CA SER A 111 -1.12 -6.13 6.40
C SER A 111 -2.63 -6.01 6.21
N PHE A 112 -3.09 -5.68 4.99
CA PHE A 112 -4.49 -5.73 4.59
C PHE A 112 -5.05 -7.13 4.77
N ALA A 113 -4.41 -8.14 4.17
CA ALA A 113 -4.88 -9.53 4.21
C ALA A 113 -4.94 -10.08 5.64
N VAL A 114 -3.91 -9.84 6.46
CA VAL A 114 -3.86 -10.29 7.86
C VAL A 114 -4.98 -9.67 8.68
N ARG A 115 -5.24 -8.36 8.52
CA ARG A 115 -6.25 -7.67 9.34
C ARG A 115 -7.69 -7.85 8.82
N ALA A 116 -7.86 -7.99 7.51
CA ALA A 116 -9.13 -8.32 6.86
C ALA A 116 -9.65 -9.72 7.24
N PHE A 117 -8.81 -10.59 7.81
CA PHE A 117 -9.21 -11.90 8.32
C PHE A 117 -9.96 -11.82 9.66
N VAL A 118 -9.82 -10.72 10.41
CA VAL A 118 -10.42 -10.56 11.75
C VAL A 118 -11.96 -10.55 11.71
N PRO A 119 -12.63 -9.79 10.83
CA PRO A 119 -14.09 -9.80 10.73
C PRO A 119 -14.65 -11.16 10.27
N LEU A 120 -13.89 -11.88 9.45
CA LEU A 120 -14.22 -13.23 8.98
C LEU A 120 -14.29 -14.26 10.12
N LEU A 121 -13.39 -14.16 11.11
CA LEU A 121 -13.43 -14.99 12.31
C LEU A 121 -14.58 -14.63 13.27
N GLY A 122 -15.02 -13.37 13.28
CA GLY A 122 -16.13 -12.93 14.13
C GLY A 122 -17.52 -13.36 13.67
N VAL A 123 -17.63 -13.92 12.46
CA VAL A 123 -18.90 -14.38 11.84
C VAL A 123 -19.12 -15.89 12.00
N ILE A 124 -18.07 -16.64 12.36
CA ILE A 124 -18.13 -18.09 12.70
C ILE A 124 -18.53 -18.24 14.16
#